data_AF-A0A946MDN9-F1
#
_entry.id   AF-A0A946MDN9-F1
#
_cell.length_a   1.000
_cell.length_b   1.000
_cell.length_c   1.000
_cell.angle_alpha   90.00
_cell.angle_beta   90.00
_cell.angle_gamma   90.00
#
_symmetry.space_group_name_H-M   'P 1'
#
loop_
_entity.id
_entity.type
_entity.pdbx_description
1 polymer ?
#
loop_
_entity_poly.entity_id
_entity_poly.type
_entity_poly.pdbx_seq_one_letter_code
_entity_poly.pdbx_strand_id
1 'polypeptide(L)'
;MSTDIESKSIPSTTRTEPRKTEYLRSYLHVFEREDWFLNLALSSVCFLIPVIGHIVFMGYKYQVVEGFLRRPNEKISKFDFNQFAQMLSRGVYPFVASLVLQFLVVPLFFIIAFVPITISLMFDGEEQAPAMILATIFVVFVAIVGSFVVHLIIGPLMLRAGLSQSFSATFNFRWIRSFVRMMWFEEIMSTLFLIISSIFVSIIGMLMCFVGIYPALALMSLAMSHLTYQQYAIFLANGGEPIPLKEETPCYPVDQPHYNHT
;
A
#
# COMPACT_ATOMS: atom_id res chain seq x y z
N MET A 1 -18.23 27.69 -23.73
CA MET A 1 -18.45 27.64 -22.27
C MET A 1 -17.38 26.73 -21.70
N SER A 2 -16.23 27.32 -21.39
CA SER A 2 -15.01 26.63 -20.95
C SER A 2 -15.02 26.68 -19.42
N THR A 3 -15.20 25.55 -18.76
CA THR A 3 -15.09 25.45 -17.30
C THR A 3 -13.61 25.26 -16.98
N ASP A 4 -12.95 26.36 -16.61
CA ASP A 4 -11.63 26.36 -16.01
C ASP A 4 -11.72 25.64 -14.67
N ILE A 5 -11.23 24.40 -14.63
CA ILE A 5 -11.02 23.65 -13.39
C ILE A 5 -9.76 24.24 -12.76
N GLU A 6 -9.97 25.21 -11.87
CA GLU A 6 -8.94 25.78 -11.02
C GLU A 6 -8.41 24.68 -10.09
N SER A 7 -7.38 23.97 -10.56
CA SER A 7 -6.64 22.98 -9.78
C SER A 7 -6.09 23.67 -8.54
N LYS A 8 -6.76 23.49 -7.40
CA LYS A 8 -6.38 24.04 -6.11
C LYS A 8 -5.07 23.36 -5.67
N SER A 9 -3.95 23.89 -6.12
CA SER A 9 -2.62 23.44 -5.75
C SER A 9 -2.46 23.56 -4.23
N ILE A 10 -1.96 22.51 -3.62
CA ILE A 10 -1.69 22.45 -2.18
C ILE A 10 -0.76 23.63 -1.80
N PRO A 11 -1.12 24.49 -0.83
CA PRO A 11 -0.34 25.68 -0.51
C PRO A 11 1.06 25.30 0.02
N SER A 12 2.08 25.95 -0.55
CA SER A 12 3.49 25.51 -0.54
C SER A 12 4.39 26.20 0.48
N THR A 13 3.87 26.73 1.59
CA THR A 13 4.70 27.53 2.51
C THR A 13 4.59 27.04 3.95
N THR A 14 5.73 26.64 4.52
CA THR A 14 5.99 26.22 5.92
C THR A 14 5.50 24.83 6.38
N ARG A 15 5.62 23.79 5.53
CA ARG A 15 5.35 22.40 5.95
C ARG A 15 6.59 21.69 6.50
N THR A 16 6.49 21.15 7.72
CA THR A 16 7.37 20.09 8.26
C THR A 16 7.04 18.76 7.57
N GLU A 17 7.18 18.69 6.25
CA GLU A 17 7.05 17.42 5.54
C GLU A 17 8.22 16.51 5.92
N PRO A 18 7.96 15.22 6.18
CA PRO A 18 9.01 14.28 6.59
C PRO A 18 10.07 14.20 5.49
N ARG A 19 11.27 14.72 5.77
CA ARG A 19 12.43 14.59 4.86
C ARG A 19 13.10 13.21 4.96
N LYS A 20 12.69 12.40 5.92
CA LYS A 20 13.20 11.06 6.19
C LYS A 20 12.05 10.18 6.66
N THR A 21 12.12 8.90 6.30
CA THR A 21 11.16 7.89 6.75
C THR A 21 11.32 7.65 8.25
N GLU A 22 10.22 7.75 9.01
CA GLU A 22 10.20 7.50 10.44
C GLU A 22 9.49 6.17 10.71
N TYR A 23 10.27 5.09 10.73
CA TYR A 23 9.75 3.73 10.83
C TYR A 23 8.98 3.44 12.12
N LEU A 24 9.43 3.96 13.26
CA LEU A 24 8.71 3.72 14.53
C LEU A 24 7.38 4.49 14.58
N ARG A 25 7.35 5.70 14.00
CA ARG A 25 6.15 6.53 13.88
C ARG A 25 5.07 5.80 13.08
N SER A 26 5.45 5.00 12.09
CA SER A 26 4.48 4.20 11.32
C SER A 26 3.75 3.16 12.17
N TYR A 27 4.24 2.74 13.33
CA TYR A 27 3.45 1.90 14.24
C TYR A 27 2.74 2.73 15.32
N LEU A 28 3.44 3.71 15.90
CA LEU A 28 2.92 4.49 17.02
C LEU A 28 1.68 5.31 16.67
N HIS A 29 1.56 5.80 15.43
CA HIS A 29 0.42 6.63 15.01
C HIS A 29 -0.94 5.92 15.18
N VAL A 30 -0.98 4.59 15.15
CA VAL A 30 -2.23 3.81 15.35
C VAL A 30 -2.75 3.98 16.78
N PHE A 31 -1.84 4.12 17.75
CA PHE A 31 -2.13 4.17 19.18
C PHE A 31 -2.37 5.59 19.72
N GLU A 32 -2.16 6.64 18.91
CA GLU A 32 -2.35 8.05 19.31
C GLU A 32 -3.81 8.47 19.44
N ARG A 33 -4.70 7.63 18.94
CA ARG A 33 -6.15 7.85 18.98
C ARG A 33 -6.74 7.24 20.25
N GLU A 34 -7.70 7.93 20.86
CA GLU A 34 -8.32 7.47 22.11
C GLU A 34 -9.07 6.15 21.91
N ASP A 35 -9.75 6.00 20.77
CA ASP A 35 -10.45 4.79 20.34
C ASP A 35 -9.58 3.92 19.40
N TRP A 36 -8.26 3.86 19.62
CA TRP A 36 -7.34 3.02 18.82
C TRP A 36 -7.77 1.56 18.80
N PHE A 37 -8.21 1.02 19.95
CA PHE A 37 -8.62 -0.38 20.08
C PHE A 37 -9.83 -0.68 19.20
N LEU A 38 -10.85 0.18 19.22
CA LEU A 38 -12.02 0.04 18.37
C LEU A 38 -11.62 0.17 16.89
N ASN A 39 -10.74 1.10 16.52
CA ASN A 39 -10.22 1.21 15.15
C ASN A 39 -9.62 -0.11 14.67
N LEU A 40 -8.74 -0.66 15.50
CA LEU A 40 -7.97 -1.84 15.19
C LEU A 40 -8.88 -3.07 15.14
N ALA A 41 -9.83 -3.19 16.06
CA ALA A 41 -10.82 -4.25 16.08
C ALA A 41 -11.71 -4.22 14.83
N LEU A 42 -12.27 -3.06 14.45
CA LEU A 42 -13.10 -2.95 13.24
C LEU A 42 -12.29 -3.18 11.96
N SER A 43 -11.04 -2.70 11.93
CA SER A 43 -10.09 -3.02 10.85
C SER A 43 -9.80 -4.52 10.77
N SER A 44 -9.70 -5.21 11.90
CA SER A 44 -9.48 -6.67 11.97
C SER A 44 -10.67 -7.45 11.43
N VAL A 45 -11.90 -6.99 11.71
CA VAL A 45 -13.14 -7.60 11.21
C VAL A 45 -13.17 -7.60 9.67
N CYS A 46 -12.56 -6.61 9.02
CA CYS A 46 -12.47 -6.60 7.55
C CYS A 46 -11.68 -7.79 7.00
N PHE A 47 -10.70 -8.31 7.72
CA PHE A 47 -9.93 -9.49 7.30
C PHE A 47 -10.70 -10.82 7.48
N LEU A 48 -11.78 -10.81 8.25
CA LEU A 48 -12.67 -11.97 8.39
C LEU A 48 -13.62 -12.12 7.19
N ILE A 49 -13.87 -11.04 6.44
CA ILE A 49 -14.74 -11.04 5.27
C ILE A 49 -13.88 -11.26 4.02
N PRO A 50 -14.00 -12.41 3.33
CA PRO A 50 -13.20 -12.68 2.14
C PRO A 50 -13.46 -11.65 1.05
N VAL A 51 -12.40 -11.23 0.37
CA VAL A 51 -12.42 -10.30 -0.77
C VAL A 51 -12.97 -8.91 -0.45
N ILE A 52 -14.27 -8.78 -0.16
CA ILE A 52 -14.95 -7.50 0.07
C ILE A 52 -14.33 -6.75 1.24
N GLY A 53 -14.06 -7.43 2.35
CA GLY A 53 -13.44 -6.79 3.52
C GLY A 53 -12.04 -6.27 3.22
N HIS A 54 -11.25 -6.99 2.42
CA HIS A 54 -9.96 -6.52 1.93
C HIS A 54 -10.09 -5.27 1.04
N ILE A 55 -11.09 -5.21 0.16
CA ILE A 55 -11.33 -4.04 -0.70
C ILE A 55 -11.70 -2.83 0.15
N VAL A 56 -12.64 -2.99 1.10
CA VAL A 56 -13.05 -1.91 2.03
C VAL A 56 -11.86 -1.38 2.81
N PHE A 57 -11.07 -2.29 3.38
CA PHE A 57 -9.90 -1.91 4.16
C PHE A 57 -8.82 -1.26 3.31
N MET A 58 -8.65 -1.69 2.05
CA MET A 58 -7.77 -1.02 1.10
C MET A 58 -8.23 0.42 0.82
N GLY A 59 -9.53 0.66 0.68
CA GLY A 59 -10.08 2.00 0.57
C GLY A 59 -9.82 2.84 1.82
N TYR A 60 -10.03 2.27 3.00
CA TYR A 60 -9.71 2.93 4.27
C TYR A 60 -8.22 3.32 4.39
N LYS A 61 -7.29 2.45 3.99
CA LYS A 61 -5.85 2.79 3.98
C LYS A 61 -5.55 4.05 3.17
N TYR A 62 -6.14 4.17 1.96
CA TYR A 62 -5.90 5.33 1.12
C TYR A 62 -6.65 6.58 1.58
N GLN A 63 -7.75 6.42 2.32
CA GLN A 63 -8.36 7.50 3.07
C GLN A 63 -7.45 7.99 4.19
N VAL A 64 -6.77 7.10 4.91
CA VAL A 64 -5.75 7.46 5.92
C VAL A 64 -4.57 8.20 5.29
N VAL A 65 -4.03 7.68 4.17
CA VAL A 65 -2.96 8.35 3.42
C VAL A 65 -3.38 9.75 2.98
N GLU A 66 -4.56 9.89 2.38
CA GLU A 66 -5.09 11.20 1.99
C GLU A 66 -5.29 12.13 3.19
N GLY A 67 -5.79 11.59 4.31
CA GLY A 67 -5.95 12.33 5.56
C GLY A 67 -4.65 12.98 6.00
N PHE A 68 -3.56 12.21 6.06
CA PHE A 68 -2.23 12.75 6.38
C PHE A 68 -1.72 13.75 5.34
N LEU A 69 -1.98 13.56 4.05
CA LEU A 69 -1.56 14.51 3.01
C LEU A 69 -2.27 15.86 3.10
N ARG A 70 -3.56 15.83 3.41
CA ARG A 70 -4.35 17.03 3.64
C ARG A 70 -3.98 17.66 4.98
N ARG A 71 -3.68 16.84 6.00
CA ARG A 71 -3.54 17.25 7.41
C ARG A 71 -2.43 16.43 8.11
N PRO A 72 -1.15 16.80 7.90
CA PRO A 72 0.03 16.02 8.34
C PRO A 72 0.15 15.74 9.84
N ASN A 73 -0.48 16.57 10.68
CA ASN A 73 -0.34 16.52 12.14
C ASN A 73 -1.59 15.99 12.85
N GLU A 74 -2.58 15.53 12.09
CA GLU A 74 -3.80 14.97 12.69
C GLU A 74 -3.67 13.48 12.97
N LYS A 75 -4.49 12.99 13.91
CA LYS A 75 -4.60 11.57 14.22
C LYS A 75 -5.19 10.82 13.02
N ILE A 76 -4.92 9.52 12.95
CA ILE A 76 -5.50 8.63 11.94
C ILE A 76 -7.03 8.79 11.87
N SER A 77 -7.57 8.77 10.66
CA SER A 77 -9.03 8.81 10.45
C SER A 77 -9.72 7.65 11.17
N LYS A 78 -10.95 7.87 11.63
CA LYS A 78 -11.75 6.83 12.28
C LYS A 78 -12.26 5.83 11.25
N PHE A 79 -12.11 4.54 11.55
CA PHE A 79 -12.81 3.48 10.84
C PHE A 79 -14.28 3.48 11.27
N ASP A 80 -15.17 3.65 10.31
CA ASP A 80 -16.62 3.72 10.55
C ASP A 80 -17.38 2.90 9.51
N PHE A 81 -18.09 1.86 9.98
CA PHE A 81 -18.89 1.00 9.11
C PHE A 81 -20.07 1.71 8.45
N ASN A 82 -20.53 2.86 8.97
CA ASN A 82 -21.54 3.67 8.30
C ASN A 82 -21.05 4.18 6.92
N GLN A 83 -19.74 4.23 6.72
CA GLN A 83 -19.10 4.67 5.49
C GLN A 83 -18.60 3.51 4.63
N PHE A 84 -19.07 2.29 4.91
CA PHE A 84 -18.64 1.07 4.23
C PHE A 84 -18.70 1.20 2.71
N ALA A 85 -19.82 1.70 2.17
CA ALA A 85 -19.98 1.87 0.72
C ALA A 85 -18.95 2.83 0.13
N GLN A 86 -18.58 3.88 0.86
CA GLN A 86 -17.60 4.85 0.42
C GLN A 86 -16.17 4.28 0.46
N MET A 87 -15.81 3.61 1.56
CA MET A 87 -14.53 2.89 1.66
C MET A 87 -14.42 1.81 0.58
N LEU A 88 -15.49 1.06 0.34
CA LEU A 88 -15.56 0.07 -0.74
C LEU A 88 -15.31 0.72 -2.10
N SER A 89 -16.05 1.78 -2.44
CA SER A 89 -15.91 2.48 -3.73
C SER A 89 -14.48 3.01 -3.97
N ARG A 90 -13.82 3.50 -2.91
CA ARG A 90 -12.42 3.93 -2.96
C ARG A 90 -11.47 2.75 -3.15
N GLY A 91 -11.72 1.63 -2.47
CA GLY A 91 -10.91 0.43 -2.54
C GLY A 91 -10.97 -0.28 -3.90
N VAL A 92 -12.07 -0.15 -4.64
CA VAL A 92 -12.23 -0.75 -5.97
C VAL A 92 -11.13 -0.30 -6.94
N TYR A 93 -10.70 0.97 -6.91
CA TYR A 93 -9.67 1.48 -7.81
C TYR A 93 -8.31 0.76 -7.67
N PRO A 94 -7.66 0.77 -6.49
CA PRO A 94 -6.42 0.03 -6.30
C PRO A 94 -6.66 -1.49 -6.42
N PHE A 95 -7.81 -2.02 -6.01
CA PHE A 95 -8.09 -3.45 -6.19
C PHE A 95 -8.08 -3.86 -7.67
N VAL A 96 -8.83 -3.16 -8.53
CA VAL A 96 -8.89 -3.44 -9.97
C VAL A 96 -7.53 -3.19 -10.63
N ALA A 97 -6.81 -2.14 -10.23
CA ALA A 97 -5.45 -1.90 -10.71
C ALA A 97 -4.50 -3.07 -10.37
N SER A 98 -4.60 -3.61 -9.15
CA SER A 98 -3.84 -4.79 -8.73
C SER A 98 -4.26 -6.05 -9.48
N LEU A 99 -5.55 -6.22 -9.79
CA LEU A 99 -6.04 -7.35 -10.58
C LEU A 99 -5.48 -7.31 -12.01
N VAL A 100 -5.56 -6.18 -12.69
CA VAL A 100 -4.94 -5.99 -14.03
C VAL A 100 -3.44 -6.30 -13.94
N LEU A 101 -2.80 -5.80 -12.88
CA LEU A 101 -1.49 -6.21 -12.37
C LEU A 101 -1.23 -7.72 -12.49
N GLN A 102 -1.98 -8.46 -11.68
CA GLN A 102 -1.85 -9.89 -11.47
C GLN A 102 -2.16 -10.70 -12.72
N PHE A 103 -3.15 -10.32 -13.52
CA PHE A 103 -3.48 -10.99 -14.77
C PHE A 103 -2.34 -10.95 -15.79
N LEU A 104 -1.48 -9.92 -15.75
CA LEU A 104 -0.29 -9.84 -16.60
C LEU A 104 0.90 -10.58 -15.99
N VAL A 105 1.11 -10.40 -14.68
CA VAL A 105 2.30 -10.92 -13.99
C VAL A 105 2.23 -12.44 -13.76
N VAL A 106 1.08 -12.98 -13.34
CA VAL A 106 0.97 -14.39 -12.97
C VAL A 106 1.27 -15.34 -14.14
N PRO A 107 0.71 -15.17 -15.36
CA PRO A 107 1.05 -16.01 -16.49
C PRO A 107 2.53 -15.92 -16.87
N LEU A 108 3.12 -14.73 -16.78
CA LEU A 108 4.54 -14.52 -17.05
C LEU A 108 5.42 -15.32 -16.07
N PHE A 109 5.11 -15.25 -14.77
CA PHE A 109 5.81 -16.05 -13.75
C PHE A 109 5.60 -17.55 -13.97
N PHE A 110 4.40 -17.96 -14.38
CA PHE A 110 4.12 -19.36 -14.68
C PHE A 110 4.99 -19.86 -15.84
N ILE A 111 5.10 -19.10 -16.93
CA ILE A 111 5.96 -19.44 -18.08
C ILE A 111 7.43 -19.50 -17.65
N ILE A 112 7.91 -18.48 -16.92
CA ILE A 112 9.29 -18.41 -16.44
C ILE A 112 9.64 -19.59 -15.52
N ALA A 113 8.71 -20.02 -14.67
CA ALA A 113 8.92 -21.15 -13.78
C ALA A 113 8.83 -22.51 -14.49
N PHE A 114 7.84 -22.68 -15.37
CA PHE A 114 7.49 -23.97 -15.95
C PHE A 114 8.39 -24.37 -17.13
N VAL A 115 8.84 -23.40 -17.94
CA VAL A 115 9.66 -23.68 -19.14
C VAL A 115 11.02 -24.29 -18.78
N PRO A 116 11.82 -23.73 -17.85
CA PRO A 116 13.11 -24.34 -17.49
C PRO A 116 12.95 -25.73 -16.88
N ILE A 117 11.93 -25.94 -16.05
CA ILE A 117 11.66 -27.24 -15.43
C ILE A 117 11.30 -28.28 -16.48
N THR A 118 10.41 -27.94 -17.42
CA THR A 118 10.02 -28.87 -18.49
C THR A 118 11.17 -29.19 -19.44
N ILE A 119 12.03 -28.22 -19.76
CA ILE A 119 13.26 -28.46 -20.54
C ILE A 119 14.19 -29.42 -19.78
N SER A 120 14.38 -29.23 -18.47
CA SER A 120 15.21 -30.13 -17.66
C SER A 120 14.69 -31.56 -17.61
N LEU A 121 13.37 -31.76 -17.75
CA LEU A 121 12.76 -33.09 -17.82
C LEU A 121 12.97 -33.80 -19.16
N MET A 122 13.43 -33.10 -20.21
CA MET A 122 13.74 -33.69 -21.52
C MET A 122 15.15 -34.29 -21.59
N PHE A 123 15.98 -34.08 -20.57
CA PHE A 123 17.30 -34.71 -20.47
C PHE A 123 17.16 -36.14 -19.94
N ASP A 124 17.89 -37.08 -20.55
CA ASP A 124 17.91 -38.48 -20.15
C ASP A 124 19.12 -38.81 -19.26
N GLY A 125 18.95 -39.83 -18.41
CA GLY A 125 20.05 -40.44 -17.66
C GLY A 125 20.73 -39.52 -16.65
N GLU A 126 22.06 -39.54 -16.63
CA GLU A 126 22.88 -38.86 -15.60
C GLU A 126 22.82 -37.32 -15.69
N GLU A 127 22.41 -36.76 -16.84
CA GLU A 127 22.33 -35.30 -17.05
C GLU A 127 21.05 -34.65 -16.49
N GLN A 128 20.01 -35.44 -16.22
CA GLN A 128 18.72 -34.92 -15.74
C GLN A 128 18.83 -34.23 -14.38
N ALA A 129 19.54 -34.85 -13.43
CA ALA A 129 19.69 -34.32 -12.08
C ALA A 129 20.41 -32.94 -12.04
N PRO A 130 21.59 -32.75 -12.65
CA PRO A 130 22.23 -31.44 -12.69
C PRO A 130 21.41 -30.40 -13.47
N ALA A 131 20.72 -30.79 -14.55
CA ALA A 131 19.84 -29.90 -15.31
C ALA A 131 18.65 -29.40 -14.46
N MET A 132 18.04 -30.26 -13.63
CA MET A 132 16.96 -29.87 -12.73
C MET A 132 17.44 -28.92 -11.63
N ILE A 133 18.62 -29.15 -11.06
CA ILE A 133 19.20 -28.27 -10.03
C ILE A 133 19.46 -26.88 -10.62
N LEU A 134 20.08 -26.81 -11.80
CA LEU A 134 20.37 -25.54 -12.47
C LEU A 134 19.08 -24.78 -12.83
N ALA A 135 18.07 -25.47 -13.38
CA ALA A 135 16.78 -24.87 -13.67
C ALA A 135 16.09 -24.35 -12.40
N THR A 136 16.15 -25.10 -11.29
CA THR A 136 15.57 -24.68 -10.02
C THR A 136 16.26 -23.42 -9.49
N ILE A 137 17.60 -23.37 -9.51
CA ILE A 137 18.37 -22.19 -9.11
C ILE A 137 18.00 -20.98 -9.98
N PHE A 138 17.91 -21.17 -11.30
CA PHE A 138 17.49 -20.13 -12.22
C PHE A 138 16.08 -19.62 -11.92
N VAL A 139 15.10 -20.52 -11.76
CA VAL A 139 13.71 -20.16 -11.46
C VAL A 139 13.61 -19.41 -10.13
N VAL A 140 14.30 -19.88 -9.08
CA VAL A 140 14.32 -19.19 -7.78
C VAL A 140 14.93 -17.79 -7.92
N PHE A 141 16.06 -17.66 -8.62
CA PHE A 141 16.71 -16.37 -8.83
C PHE A 141 15.80 -15.39 -9.59
N VAL A 142 15.23 -15.82 -10.72
CA VAL A 142 14.32 -14.98 -11.51
C VAL A 142 13.05 -14.67 -10.73
N ALA A 143 12.52 -15.59 -9.94
CA ALA A 143 11.34 -15.34 -9.11
C ALA A 143 11.61 -14.28 -8.04
N ILE A 144 12.77 -14.32 -7.36
CA ILE A 144 13.16 -13.32 -6.36
C ILE A 144 13.32 -11.94 -7.03
N VAL A 145 14.12 -11.86 -8.10
CA VAL A 145 14.35 -10.59 -8.81
C VAL A 145 13.05 -10.05 -9.40
N GLY A 146 12.26 -10.90 -10.05
CA GLY A 146 10.97 -10.53 -10.62
C GLY A 146 9.98 -10.04 -9.57
N SER A 147 9.88 -10.71 -8.42
CA SER A 147 8.96 -10.33 -7.34
C SER A 147 9.30 -8.94 -6.81
N PHE A 148 10.59 -8.65 -6.69
CA PHE A 148 11.07 -7.34 -6.28
C PHE A 148 10.75 -6.24 -7.29
N VAL A 149 10.95 -6.51 -8.59
CA VAL A 149 10.60 -5.57 -9.67
C VAL A 149 9.10 -5.30 -9.69
N VAL A 150 8.26 -6.33 -9.55
CA VAL A 150 6.81 -6.19 -9.48
C VAL A 150 6.41 -5.37 -8.26
N HIS A 151 7.03 -5.61 -7.11
CA HIS A 151 6.76 -4.86 -5.87
C HIS A 151 7.08 -3.36 -6.02
N LEU A 152 8.19 -3.01 -6.67
CA LEU A 152 8.53 -1.61 -6.94
C LEU A 152 7.52 -0.91 -7.86
N ILE A 153 6.83 -1.65 -8.73
CA ILE A 153 5.83 -1.10 -9.66
C ILE A 153 4.45 -1.03 -8.99
N ILE A 154 4.09 -2.03 -8.18
CA ILE A 154 2.74 -2.13 -7.60
C ILE A 154 2.51 -1.02 -6.56
N GLY A 155 3.50 -0.68 -5.74
CA GLY A 155 3.41 0.40 -4.75
C GLY A 155 2.90 1.73 -5.34
N PRO A 156 3.62 2.35 -6.29
CA PRO A 156 3.19 3.59 -6.94
C PRO A 156 1.88 3.46 -7.71
N LEU A 157 1.64 2.32 -8.38
CA LEU A 157 0.39 2.09 -9.11
C LEU A 157 -0.81 2.13 -8.17
N MET A 158 -0.71 1.45 -7.03
CA MET A 158 -1.76 1.38 -6.01
C MET A 158 -1.97 2.73 -5.32
N LEU A 159 -0.88 3.43 -5.00
CA LEU A 159 -0.91 4.77 -4.46
C LEU A 159 -1.66 5.74 -5.37
N ARG A 160 -1.32 5.74 -6.67
CA ARG A 160 -1.99 6.60 -7.65
C ARG A 160 -3.45 6.22 -7.83
N ALA A 161 -3.77 4.92 -7.89
CA ALA A 161 -5.16 4.45 -7.99
C ALA A 161 -6.01 4.86 -6.77
N GLY A 162 -5.48 4.70 -5.56
CA GLY A 162 -6.21 4.99 -4.32
C GLY A 162 -6.44 6.49 -4.06
N LEU A 163 -5.49 7.34 -4.47
CA LEU A 163 -5.58 8.79 -4.30
C LEU A 163 -6.34 9.48 -5.44
N SER A 164 -6.07 9.12 -6.71
CA SER A 164 -6.72 9.75 -7.86
C SER A 164 -8.13 9.24 -8.14
N GLN A 165 -8.48 8.04 -7.64
CA GLN A 165 -9.78 7.40 -7.87
C GLN A 165 -10.21 7.43 -9.34
N SER A 166 -9.26 7.26 -10.27
CA SER A 166 -9.53 7.26 -11.71
C SER A 166 -8.57 6.33 -12.45
N PHE A 167 -9.10 5.39 -13.24
CA PHE A 167 -8.30 4.38 -13.92
C PHE A 167 -7.39 4.97 -15.01
N SER A 168 -7.84 6.01 -15.71
CA SER A 168 -7.03 6.70 -16.72
C SER A 168 -5.80 7.37 -16.10
N ALA A 169 -5.94 7.95 -14.90
CA ALA A 169 -4.83 8.54 -14.19
C ALA A 169 -3.90 7.48 -13.59
N THR A 170 -4.43 6.34 -13.13
CA THR A 170 -3.65 5.25 -12.51
C THR A 170 -2.47 4.79 -13.38
N PHE A 171 -2.69 4.54 -14.67
CA PHE A 171 -1.68 3.98 -15.57
C PHE A 171 -0.77 5.04 -16.25
N ASN A 172 -0.43 6.11 -15.53
CA ASN A 172 0.54 7.09 -16.02
C ASN A 172 1.97 6.57 -15.82
N PHE A 173 2.49 5.85 -16.83
CA PHE A 173 3.84 5.27 -16.79
C PHE A 173 4.96 6.29 -16.63
N ARG A 174 4.78 7.54 -17.09
CA ARG A 174 5.77 8.60 -16.89
C ARG A 174 5.90 8.92 -15.40
N TRP A 175 4.76 9.07 -14.73
CA TRP A 175 4.72 9.30 -13.29
C TRP A 175 5.29 8.11 -12.51
N ILE A 176 4.86 6.88 -12.82
CA ILE A 176 5.33 5.66 -12.15
C ILE A 176 6.85 5.54 -12.28
N ARG A 177 7.40 5.74 -13.48
CA ARG A 177 8.85 5.72 -13.72
C ARG A 177 9.57 6.80 -12.91
N SER A 178 9.01 8.01 -12.82
CA SER A 178 9.60 9.08 -12.02
C SER A 178 9.60 8.73 -10.53
N PHE A 179 8.48 8.21 -10.01
CA PHE A 179 8.35 7.77 -8.63
C PHE A 179 9.35 6.68 -8.30
N VAL A 180 9.40 5.59 -9.08
CA VAL A 180 10.34 4.48 -8.84
C VAL A 180 11.79 4.97 -8.88
N ARG A 181 12.17 5.80 -9.86
CA ARG A 181 13.54 6.31 -9.96
C ARG A 181 13.94 7.14 -8.74
N MET A 182 13.01 7.89 -8.15
CA MET A 182 13.26 8.78 -7.01
C MET A 182 13.17 8.07 -5.66
N MET A 183 12.36 7.01 -5.56
CA MET A 183 11.94 6.42 -4.27
C MET A 183 12.33 4.94 -4.10
N TRP A 184 13.03 4.33 -5.07
CA TRP A 184 13.32 2.89 -5.01
C TRP A 184 14.06 2.49 -3.72
N PHE A 185 14.99 3.31 -3.23
CA PHE A 185 15.76 2.98 -2.02
C PHE A 185 14.86 3.01 -0.76
N GLU A 186 14.04 4.04 -0.64
CA GLU A 186 13.08 4.23 0.45
C GLU A 186 12.00 3.14 0.44
N GLU A 187 11.55 2.71 -0.74
CA GLU A 187 10.62 1.59 -0.92
C GLU A 187 11.23 0.28 -0.41
N ILE A 188 12.49 0.02 -0.73
CA ILE A 188 13.20 -1.19 -0.29
C ILE A 188 13.42 -1.17 1.22
N MET A 189 13.90 -0.06 1.76
CA MET A 189 14.14 0.04 3.20
C MET A 189 12.84 -0.09 4.00
N SER A 190 11.74 0.51 3.52
CA SER A 190 10.41 0.39 4.13
C SER A 190 9.88 -1.03 4.05
N THR A 191 10.05 -1.70 2.90
CA THR A 191 9.64 -3.09 2.72
C THR A 191 10.45 -4.03 3.59
N LEU A 192 11.76 -3.84 3.68
CA LEU A 192 12.63 -4.65 4.53
C LEU A 192 12.29 -4.48 6.01
N PHE A 193 12.06 -3.23 6.46
CA PHE A 193 11.60 -2.93 7.80
C PHE A 193 10.27 -3.62 8.10
N LEU A 194 9.30 -3.56 7.18
CA LEU A 194 8.01 -4.24 7.33
C LEU A 194 8.13 -5.76 7.35
N ILE A 195 8.98 -6.37 6.51
CA ILE A 195 9.23 -7.82 6.55
C ILE A 195 9.76 -8.22 7.92
N ILE A 196 10.81 -7.55 8.42
CA ILE A 196 11.43 -7.88 9.70
C ILE A 196 10.43 -7.68 10.85
N SER A 197 9.78 -6.52 10.92
CA SER A 197 8.80 -6.22 11.98
C SER A 197 7.56 -7.12 11.89
N SER A 198 7.13 -7.52 10.70
CA SER A 198 5.99 -8.42 10.51
C SER A 198 6.21 -9.79 11.14
N ILE A 199 7.44 -10.31 11.13
CA ILE A 199 7.76 -11.59 11.78
C ILE A 199 7.45 -11.49 13.27
N PHE A 200 7.93 -10.45 13.94
CA PHE A 200 7.68 -10.24 15.38
C PHE A 200 6.19 -10.01 15.68
N VAL A 201 5.54 -9.13 14.92
CA VAL A 201 4.11 -8.82 15.12
C VAL A 201 3.23 -10.04 14.85
N SER A 202 3.59 -10.88 13.86
CA SER A 202 2.87 -12.13 13.56
C SER A 202 3.09 -13.19 14.64
N ILE A 203 4.30 -13.32 15.20
CA ILE A 203 4.56 -14.21 16.35
C ILE A 203 3.68 -13.80 17.54
N ILE A 204 3.64 -12.51 17.89
CA ILE A 204 2.77 -12.00 18.96
C ILE A 204 1.30 -12.30 18.65
N GLY A 205 0.85 -12.07 17.42
CA GLY A 205 -0.51 -12.38 16.98
C GLY A 205 -0.85 -13.86 17.08
N MET A 206 0.06 -14.77 16.73
CA MET A 206 -0.13 -16.21 16.86
C MET A 206 -0.19 -16.66 18.32
N LEU A 207 0.63 -16.08 19.20
CA LEU A 207 0.63 -16.37 20.64
C LEU A 207 -0.71 -15.97 21.31
N MET A 208 -1.44 -15.01 20.75
CA MET A 208 -2.80 -14.65 21.18
C MET A 208 -3.86 -15.58 20.56
N CYS A 209 -3.70 -16.89 20.75
CA CYS A 209 -4.63 -17.96 20.38
C CYS A 209 -5.04 -17.98 18.89
N PHE A 210 -4.13 -17.66 17.96
CA PHE A 210 -4.36 -17.51 16.50
C PHE A 210 -5.35 -16.41 16.09
N VAL A 211 -6.32 -16.04 16.92
CA VAL A 211 -7.24 -14.92 16.66
C VAL A 211 -6.48 -13.59 16.61
N GLY A 212 -5.38 -13.47 17.34
CA GLY A 212 -4.51 -12.28 17.31
C GLY A 212 -3.84 -12.01 15.95
N ILE A 213 -3.87 -12.94 14.99
CA ILE A 213 -3.31 -12.68 13.65
C ILE A 213 -4.08 -11.58 12.91
N TYR A 214 -5.39 -11.45 13.11
CA TYR A 214 -6.21 -10.44 12.45
C TYR A 214 -5.86 -9.00 12.89
N PRO A 215 -5.77 -8.68 14.19
CA PRO A 215 -5.28 -7.36 14.62
C PRO A 215 -3.81 -7.14 14.28
N ALA A 216 -2.98 -8.18 14.23
CA ALA A 216 -1.61 -8.08 13.72
C ALA A 216 -1.59 -7.63 12.24
N LEU A 217 -2.39 -8.26 11.38
CA LEU A 217 -2.54 -7.88 9.97
C LEU A 217 -3.08 -6.46 9.79
N ALA A 218 -4.09 -6.08 10.58
CA ALA A 218 -4.63 -4.73 10.58
C ALA A 218 -3.56 -3.70 10.98
N LEU A 219 -2.85 -3.94 12.08
CA LEU A 219 -1.77 -3.07 12.56
C LEU A 219 -0.66 -2.90 11.51
N MET A 220 -0.18 -4.00 10.94
CA MET A 220 0.84 -3.96 9.88
C MET A 220 0.39 -3.16 8.66
N SER A 221 -0.87 -3.30 8.28
CA SER A 221 -1.39 -2.62 7.10
C SER A 221 -1.65 -1.13 7.33
N LEU A 222 -2.00 -0.73 8.56
CA LEU A 222 -2.02 0.67 8.97
C LEU A 222 -0.61 1.26 9.03
N ALA A 223 0.36 0.51 9.53
CA ALA A 223 1.76 0.91 9.47
C ALA A 223 2.24 1.11 8.03
N MET A 224 1.88 0.22 7.12
CA MET A 224 2.13 0.39 5.69
C MET A 224 1.48 1.66 5.15
N SER A 225 0.24 1.99 5.55
CA SER A 225 -0.42 3.24 5.09
C SER A 225 0.37 4.50 5.49
N HIS A 226 0.93 4.54 6.70
CA HIS A 226 1.74 5.66 7.14
C HIS A 226 3.10 5.73 6.42
N LEU A 227 3.74 4.58 6.15
CA LEU A 227 4.96 4.53 5.34
C LEU A 227 4.69 5.00 3.91
N THR A 228 3.58 4.56 3.30
CA THR A 228 3.14 5.03 1.97
C THR A 228 2.92 6.54 1.94
N TYR A 229 2.33 7.11 3.00
CA TYR A 229 2.23 8.56 3.14
C TYR A 229 3.61 9.23 3.18
N GLN A 230 4.53 8.76 4.05
CA GLN A 230 5.88 9.33 4.17
C GLN A 230 6.66 9.26 2.85
N GLN A 231 6.59 8.13 2.15
CA GLN A 231 7.23 7.96 0.84
C GLN A 231 6.70 8.96 -0.18
N TYR A 232 5.37 9.16 -0.20
CA TYR A 232 4.77 10.13 -1.11
C TYR A 232 5.10 11.58 -0.74
N ALA A 233 5.16 11.91 0.55
CA ALA A 233 5.63 13.21 1.03
C ALA A 233 7.08 13.49 0.61
N ILE A 234 7.98 12.52 0.78
CA ILE A 234 9.39 12.62 0.33
C ILE A 234 9.46 12.77 -1.19
N PHE A 235 8.64 12.02 -1.94
CA PHE A 235 8.57 12.14 -3.40
C PHE A 235 8.18 13.57 -3.84
N LEU A 236 7.18 14.18 -3.19
CA LEU A 236 6.79 15.57 -3.45
C LEU A 236 7.91 16.55 -3.07
N ALA A 237 8.54 16.34 -1.91
CA ALA A 237 9.68 17.15 -1.46
C ALA A 237 10.87 17.09 -2.43
N ASN A 238 11.04 15.98 -3.14
CA ASN A 238 12.05 15.77 -4.18
C ASN A 238 11.66 16.33 -5.56
N GLY A 239 10.55 17.09 -5.66
CA GLY A 239 10.07 17.69 -6.90
C GLY A 239 9.23 16.74 -7.78
N GLY A 240 8.68 15.69 -7.18
CA GLY A 240 7.75 14.77 -7.84
C GLY A 240 6.44 15.45 -8.24
N GLU A 241 5.82 14.98 -9.32
CA GLU A 241 4.53 15.48 -9.81
C GLU A 241 3.39 15.03 -8.86
N PRO A 242 2.55 15.96 -8.35
CA PRO A 242 1.47 15.60 -7.44
C PRO A 242 0.37 14.81 -8.16
N ILE A 243 -0.15 13.79 -7.47
CA ILE A 243 -1.35 13.06 -7.87
C ILE A 243 -2.57 13.97 -7.66
N PRO A 244 -3.44 14.13 -8.66
CA PRO A 244 -4.68 14.90 -8.50
C PRO A 244 -5.58 14.21 -7.46
N LEU A 245 -5.94 14.92 -6.41
CA LEU A 245 -6.87 14.45 -5.39
C LEU A 245 -8.31 14.81 -5.80
N LYS A 246 -9.28 13.95 -5.50
CA LYS A 246 -10.69 14.28 -5.70
C LYS A 246 -11.15 15.30 -4.66
N GLU A 247 -11.76 16.40 -5.09
CA GLU A 247 -12.19 17.51 -4.20
C GLU A 247 -13.17 17.04 -3.10
N GLU A 248 -14.04 16.10 -3.43
CA GLU A 248 -15.20 15.68 -2.64
C GLU A 248 -14.96 14.56 -1.62
N THR A 249 -13.73 14.21 -1.25
CA THR A 249 -13.61 13.28 -0.11
C THR A 249 -14.17 14.01 1.11
N PRO A 250 -15.34 13.61 1.68
CA PRO A 250 -15.85 14.23 2.88
C PRO A 250 -14.74 14.07 3.89
N CYS A 251 -14.14 15.19 4.23
CA CYS A 251 -13.14 15.25 5.25
C CYS A 251 -13.92 14.93 6.52
N TYR A 252 -13.94 13.65 6.90
CA TYR A 252 -14.74 13.18 8.02
C TYR A 252 -14.42 14.04 9.23
N PRO A 253 -15.41 14.26 10.12
CA PRO A 253 -15.13 14.93 11.35
C PRO A 253 -14.05 14.11 12.07
N VAL A 254 -12.80 14.56 11.96
CA VAL A 254 -11.95 14.64 13.13
C VAL A 254 -12.84 15.28 14.14
N ASP A 255 -13.02 14.63 15.29
CA ASP A 255 -13.69 15.26 16.43
C ASP A 255 -13.10 16.66 16.53
N GLN A 256 -13.81 17.66 15.98
CA GLN A 256 -13.30 19.01 16.01
C GLN A 256 -13.33 19.31 17.49
N PRO A 257 -12.20 19.69 18.12
CA PRO A 257 -12.26 20.12 19.48
C PRO A 257 -13.36 21.17 19.52
N HIS A 258 -14.41 20.90 20.31
CA HIS A 258 -15.48 21.86 20.51
C HIS A 258 -14.80 23.10 21.08
N TYR A 259 -14.47 24.04 20.20
CA TYR A 259 -14.08 25.37 20.61
C TYR A 259 -15.37 25.95 21.17
N ASN A 260 -15.53 25.79 22.48
CA ASN A 260 -16.55 26.49 23.24
C ASN A 260 -16.24 27.98 23.05
N HIS A 261 -16.98 28.60 22.13
CA HIS A 261 -17.10 30.04 22.07
C HIS A 261 -17.89 30.46 23.32
N THR A 262 -17.17 30.63 24.42
CA THR A 262 -17.62 31.43 25.57
C THR A 262 -17.06 32.83 25.46
#